data_AF-A0AA37SUD1-F1
#
_entry.id   AF-A0AA37SUD1-F1
#
_cell.length_a   1.000
_cell.length_b   1.000
_cell.length_c   1.000
_cell.angle_alpha   90.00
_cell.angle_beta   90.00
_cell.angle_gamma   90.00
#
_symmetry.space_group_name_H-M   'P 1'
#
loop_
_entity.id
_entity.type
_entity.pdbx_description
1 polymer ?
#
loop_
_entity_poly.entity_id
_entity_poly.type
_entity_poly.pdbx_seq_one_letter_code
_entity_poly.pdbx_strand_id
1 'polypeptide(L)'
;MASKKEFKSNCDDEGGKLMPLVNFNSCGAKEDCVAICPYDVFEMRPITDDDKSKLNLKGKIKTFFFKNKAYLTDPALCHACGLCVQACPENAIKLGKFIP
;
A
#
# COMPACT_ATOMS: atom_id res chain seq x y z
N MET A 1 -39.74 21.99 -15.18
CA MET A 1 -38.44 21.82 -14.47
C MET A 1 -38.47 20.47 -13.75
N ALA A 2 -37.56 19.54 -14.04
CA ALA A 2 -37.51 18.24 -13.39
C ALA A 2 -36.85 18.37 -12.00
N SER A 3 -37.59 17.98 -10.96
CA SER A 3 -37.15 18.01 -9.57
C SER A 3 -36.04 16.97 -9.36
N LYS A 4 -34.81 17.42 -9.02
CA LYS A 4 -33.71 16.53 -8.65
C LYS A 4 -34.04 15.88 -7.31
N LYS A 5 -34.29 14.57 -7.31
CA LYS A 5 -34.44 13.79 -6.08
C LYS A 5 -33.05 13.58 -5.47
N GLU A 6 -32.81 14.18 -4.32
CA GLU A 6 -31.56 14.04 -3.57
C GLU A 6 -31.47 12.63 -2.99
N PHE A 7 -30.47 11.86 -3.43
CA PHE A 7 -30.27 10.47 -3.03
C PHE A 7 -29.35 10.47 -1.80
N LYS A 8 -29.93 10.45 -0.59
CA LYS A 8 -29.13 10.21 0.62
C LYS A 8 -28.70 8.75 0.63
N SER A 9 -27.41 8.50 0.46
CA SER A 9 -26.79 7.19 0.66
C SER A 9 -26.69 6.89 2.16
N ASN A 10 -27.20 5.74 2.59
CA ASN A 10 -27.02 5.20 3.95
C ASN A 10 -25.62 4.56 4.12
N CYS A 11 -24.60 5.18 3.53
CA CYS A 11 -23.21 4.75 3.68
C CYS A 11 -22.62 5.56 4.82
N ASP A 12 -22.54 4.95 6.02
CA ASP A 12 -21.82 5.53 7.14
C ASP A 12 -20.32 5.23 6.99
N ASP A 13 -19.46 6.22 7.24
CA ASP A 13 -17.99 6.12 7.10
C ASP A 13 -17.33 5.14 8.12
N GLU A 14 -18.14 4.44 8.93
CA GLU A 14 -17.72 3.47 9.94
C GLU A 14 -17.12 2.18 9.34
N GLY A 15 -17.29 1.95 8.03
CA GLY A 15 -16.81 0.74 7.34
C GLY A 15 -15.28 0.58 7.24
N GLY A 16 -14.52 1.64 7.56
CA GLY A 16 -13.07 1.70 7.42
C GLY A 16 -12.62 1.74 5.95
N LYS A 17 -11.51 2.42 5.66
CA LYS A 17 -10.92 2.42 4.30
C LYS A 17 -10.06 1.18 4.10
N LEU A 18 -10.03 0.64 2.88
CA LEU A 18 -9.03 -0.35 2.50
C LEU A 18 -7.77 0.36 2.02
N MET A 19 -6.61 -0.06 2.52
CA MET A 19 -5.31 0.49 2.15
C MET A 19 -4.31 -0.62 1.80
N PRO A 20 -3.21 -0.31 1.09
CA PRO A 20 -2.20 -1.29 0.80
C PRO A 20 -1.36 -1.60 2.04
N LEU A 21 -1.03 -2.87 2.23
CA LEU A 21 -0.12 -3.38 3.23
C LEU A 21 1.08 -3.99 2.52
N VAL A 22 2.28 -3.45 2.77
CA VAL A 22 3.52 -3.91 2.14
C VAL A 22 4.27 -4.84 3.09
N ASN A 23 4.54 -6.06 2.66
CA ASN A 23 5.38 -7.00 3.39
C ASN A 23 6.85 -6.80 3.04
N PHE A 24 7.62 -6.21 3.96
CA PHE A 24 9.05 -5.94 3.74
C PHE A 24 9.92 -7.19 3.66
N ASN A 25 9.45 -8.35 4.17
CA ASN A 25 10.13 -9.63 3.97
C ASN A 25 10.12 -10.09 2.51
N SER A 26 9.14 -9.63 1.72
CA SER A 26 8.97 -9.99 0.32
C SER A 26 9.28 -8.85 -0.65
N CYS A 27 9.17 -7.58 -0.24
CA CYS A 27 9.44 -6.43 -1.10
C CYS A 27 10.85 -6.47 -1.71
N GLY A 28 10.92 -6.47 -3.04
CA GLY A 28 12.14 -6.58 -3.85
C GLY A 28 12.62 -5.29 -4.51
N ALA A 29 12.12 -4.13 -4.06
CA ALA A 29 12.55 -2.81 -4.53
C ALA A 29 12.44 -2.59 -6.06
N LYS A 30 11.37 -3.07 -6.68
CA LYS A 30 11.14 -2.96 -8.13
C LYS A 30 10.38 -1.70 -8.55
N GLU A 31 9.82 -0.98 -7.59
CA GLU A 31 9.18 0.33 -7.78
C GLU A 31 7.92 0.33 -8.66
N ASP A 32 7.47 -0.84 -9.15
CA ASP A 32 6.24 -0.98 -9.95
C ASP A 32 5.00 -0.40 -9.26
N CYS A 33 4.95 -0.48 -7.92
CA CYS A 33 3.86 0.10 -7.13
C CYS A 33 3.85 1.63 -7.14
N VAL A 34 5.02 2.27 -7.26
CA VAL A 34 5.12 3.73 -7.41
C VAL A 34 4.67 4.11 -8.82
N ALA A 35 5.21 3.44 -9.83
CA ALA A 35 4.92 3.76 -11.23
C ALA A 35 3.43 3.59 -11.59
N ILE A 36 2.74 2.59 -11.01
CA ILE A 36 1.35 2.29 -11.38
C ILE A 36 0.32 2.98 -10.49
N CYS A 37 0.70 3.55 -9.35
CA CYS A 37 -0.26 4.15 -8.44
C CYS A 37 -0.70 5.51 -8.96
N PRO A 38 -1.97 5.70 -9.37
CA PRO A 38 -2.42 6.99 -9.91
C PRO A 38 -2.69 8.05 -8.82
N TYR A 39 -2.43 7.70 -7.55
CA TYR A 39 -2.72 8.53 -6.37
C TYR A 39 -1.47 8.78 -5.51
N ASP A 40 -0.28 8.43 -6.02
CA ASP A 40 1.01 8.69 -5.37
C ASP A 40 1.11 8.25 -3.89
N VAL A 41 0.47 7.12 -3.56
CA VAL A 41 0.41 6.57 -2.20
C VAL A 41 1.76 6.02 -1.73
N PHE A 42 2.66 5.68 -2.66
CA PHE A 42 3.90 4.97 -2.38
C PHE A 42 5.14 5.85 -2.57
N GLU A 43 6.11 5.68 -1.68
CA GLU A 43 7.46 6.22 -1.81
C GLU A 43 8.49 5.09 -1.64
N MET A 44 9.51 5.09 -2.49
CA MET A 44 10.64 4.17 -2.38
C MET A 44 11.77 4.81 -1.61
N ARG A 45 12.11 4.23 -0.46
CA ARG A 45 13.21 4.72 0.40
C ARG A 45 13.98 3.58 1.05
N PRO A 46 15.21 3.83 1.54
CA PRO A 46 15.96 2.84 2.31
C PRO A 46 15.16 2.37 3.53
N ILE A 47 15.26 1.08 3.84
CA ILE A 47 14.68 0.53 5.06
C ILE A 47 15.36 1.13 6.30
N THR A 48 14.58 1.42 7.33
CA THR A 48 15.10 1.86 8.64
C THR A 48 15.61 0.66 9.44
N ASP A 49 16.49 0.92 10.42
CA ASP A 49 16.96 -0.14 11.32
C ASP A 49 15.81 -0.75 12.15
N ASP A 50 14.84 0.06 12.58
CA ASP A 50 13.62 -0.40 13.24
C ASP A 50 12.84 -1.40 12.40
N ASP A 51 12.60 -1.11 11.12
CA ASP A 51 11.84 -2.02 10.25
C ASP A 51 12.66 -3.24 9.85
N LYS A 52 13.98 -3.08 9.70
CA LYS A 52 14.91 -4.19 9.47
C LYS A 52 14.93 -5.17 10.64
N SER A 53 14.77 -4.69 11.88
CA SER A 53 14.70 -5.55 13.07
C SER A 53 13.48 -6.48 13.06
N LYS A 54 12.38 -6.07 12.44
CA LYS A 54 11.11 -6.82 12.32
C LYS A 54 11.14 -7.90 11.24
N LEU A 55 12.20 -7.98 10.44
CA LEU A 55 12.33 -8.96 9.35
C LEU A 55 12.74 -10.34 9.86
N ASN A 56 12.22 -11.38 9.21
CA ASN A 56 12.71 -12.75 9.36
C ASN A 56 14.03 -12.95 8.58
N LEU A 57 14.62 -14.14 8.68
CA LEU A 57 15.91 -14.44 8.04
C LEU A 57 15.90 -14.21 6.52
N LYS A 58 14.84 -14.65 5.83
CA LYS A 58 14.66 -14.42 4.39
C LYS A 58 14.59 -12.92 4.08
N GLY A 59 13.82 -12.17 4.86
CA GLY A 59 13.71 -10.73 4.73
C GLY A 59 15.05 -10.00 4.92
N LYS A 60 15.85 -10.42 5.90
CA LYS A 60 17.18 -9.85 6.15
C LYS A 60 18.15 -10.11 4.98
N ILE A 61 18.18 -11.35 4.47
CA ILE A 61 18.98 -11.70 3.28
C ILE A 61 18.51 -10.90 2.06
N LYS A 62 17.19 -10.84 1.82
CA LYS A 62 16.63 -10.07 0.69
C LYS A 62 16.99 -8.59 0.80
N THR A 63 16.93 -8.03 2.01
CA THR A 63 17.23 -6.62 2.29
C THR A 63 18.73 -6.30 2.16
N PHE A 64 19.61 -7.28 2.34
CA PHE A 64 21.04 -7.12 2.06
C PHE A 64 21.29 -6.76 0.58
N PHE A 65 20.56 -7.40 -0.35
CA PHE A 65 20.63 -7.09 -1.79
C PHE A 65 19.73 -5.91 -2.20
N PHE A 66 18.55 -5.79 -1.61
CA PHE A 66 17.53 -4.80 -1.95
C PHE A 66 17.21 -3.92 -0.73
N LYS A 67 18.02 -2.88 -0.54
CA LYS A 67 17.94 -1.99 0.65
C LYS A 67 16.69 -1.12 0.68
N ASN A 68 16.14 -0.79 -0.49
CA ASN A 68 14.95 0.08 -0.59
C ASN A 68 13.67 -0.72 -0.40
N LYS A 69 12.65 -0.07 0.17
CA LYS A 69 11.31 -0.63 0.38
C LYS A 69 10.26 0.41 0.00
N ALA A 70 9.10 -0.08 -0.42
CA ALA A 70 7.94 0.76 -0.70
C ALA A 70 7.23 1.08 0.61
N TYR A 71 7.30 2.35 1.03
CA TYR A 71 6.55 2.88 2.15
C TYR A 71 5.30 3.60 1.66
N LEU A 72 4.28 3.70 2.51
CA LEU A 72 3.13 4.54 2.24
C LEU A 72 3.38 5.92 2.82
N THR A 73 3.22 6.96 2.01
CA THR A 73 3.34 8.38 2.43
C THR A 73 2.01 8.90 2.94
N ASP A 74 0.95 8.72 2.16
CA ASP A 74 -0.42 9.07 2.54
C ASP A 74 -1.38 7.92 2.19
N PRO A 75 -1.58 6.97 3.13
CA PRO A 75 -2.53 5.88 2.94
C PRO A 75 -3.97 6.35 2.72
N ALA A 76 -4.33 7.57 3.14
CA ALA A 76 -5.70 8.08 3.04
C ALA A 76 -6.11 8.43 1.60
N LEU A 77 -5.13 8.63 0.71
CA LEU A 77 -5.31 8.80 -0.73
C LEU A 77 -5.58 7.48 -1.46
N CYS A 78 -5.46 6.33 -0.80
CA CYS A 78 -5.72 5.06 -1.45
C CYS A 78 -7.23 4.88 -1.73
N HIS A 79 -7.57 4.67 -3.00
CA HIS A 79 -8.92 4.31 -3.46
C HIS A 79 -9.13 2.80 -3.65
N ALA A 80 -8.25 1.97 -3.08
CA ALA A 80 -8.36 0.50 -3.10
C ALA A 80 -8.53 -0.14 -4.51
N CYS A 81 -7.96 0.47 -5.56
CA CYS A 81 -8.11 -0.02 -6.94
C CYS A 81 -7.37 -1.34 -7.24
N GLY A 82 -6.41 -1.73 -6.40
CA GLY A 82 -5.68 -3.01 -6.52
C GLY A 82 -4.57 -3.05 -7.57
N LEU A 83 -4.30 -1.96 -8.31
CA LEU A 83 -3.26 -1.92 -9.34
C LEU A 83 -1.87 -2.27 -8.80
N CYS A 84 -1.50 -1.74 -7.64
CA CYS A 84 -0.22 -2.03 -6.98
C CYS A 84 -0.09 -3.50 -6.55
N VAL A 85 -1.20 -4.17 -6.22
CA VAL A 85 -1.22 -5.60 -5.92
C VAL A 85 -0.93 -6.42 -7.17
N GLN A 86 -1.58 -6.07 -8.29
CA GLN A 86 -1.37 -6.76 -9.58
C GLN A 86 0.02 -6.53 -10.16
N ALA A 87 0.54 -5.30 -10.04
CA ALA A 87 1.83 -4.93 -10.60
C ALA A 87 3.03 -5.48 -9.81
N CYS A 88 2.86 -5.89 -8.54
CA CYS A 88 3.98 -6.28 -7.69
C CYS A 88 4.52 -7.67 -8.08
N PRO A 89 5.74 -7.77 -8.66
CA PRO A 89 6.28 -9.06 -9.12
C PRO A 89 6.61 -10.02 -7.97
N GLU A 90 6.71 -9.49 -6.75
CA GLU A 90 7.06 -10.23 -5.53
C GLU A 90 5.84 -10.66 -4.71
N ASN A 91 4.62 -10.32 -5.16
CA ASN A 91 3.39 -10.51 -4.38
C ASN A 91 3.50 -9.94 -2.96
N ALA A 92 4.22 -8.82 -2.80
CA ALA A 92 4.55 -8.24 -1.51
C ALA A 92 3.46 -7.29 -0.98
N ILE A 93 2.44 -6.97 -1.78
CA ILE A 93 1.41 -5.98 -1.46
C ILE A 93 0.05 -6.67 -1.39
N LYS A 94 -0.75 -6.35 -0.37
CA LYS A 94 -2.15 -6.76 -0.23
C LYS A 94 -3.02 -5.57 0.13
N LEU A 95 -4.31 -5.59 -0.19
CA LEU A 95 -5.27 -4.64 0.38
C LEU A 95 -5.80 -5.19 1.70
N GLY A 96 -5.82 -4.36 2.74
CA GLY A 96 -6.32 -4.70 4.07
C GLY A 96 -7.09 -3.54 4.69
N LYS A 97 -7.87 -3.83 5.73
CA LYS A 97 -8.60 -2.81 6.49
C LYS A 97 -7.61 -1.87 7.17
N PHE A 98 -7.77 -0.57 6.94
CA PHE A 98 -7.17 0.47 7.74
C PHE A 98 -8.03 0.66 8.99
N ILE A 99 -7.45 0.39 10.14
CA ILE A 99 -8.00 0.75 11.44
C ILE A 99 -7.08 1.86 11.94
N PRO A 100 -7.51 3.14 11.88
CA PRO A 100 -6.71 4.25 12.39
C PRO A 100 -6.47 4.12 13.90
#